data_AF-A0A260YSX6-F1
#
_entry.id   AF-A0A260YSX6-F1
#
_cell.length_a   1.000
_cell.length_b   1.000
_cell.length_c   1.000
_cell.angle_alpha   90.00
_cell.angle_beta   90.00
_cell.angle_gamma   90.00
#
_symmetry.space_group_name_H-M   'P 1'
#
loop_
_entity.id
_entity.type
_entity.pdbx_description
1 polymer ?
#
loop_
_entity_poly.entity_id
_entity_poly.type
_entity_poly.pdbx_seq_one_letter_code
_entity_poly.pdbx_strand_id
1 'polypeptide(L)'
;MILISRLTSIRVVGFDRLVELVFGTDDRENRLYVELYDRGNVVLTDNELTILNILRVRTDKDTSVRWAVREKYTFNEEAERERGGVTMDDVTRAIGGIPEGKEEQLGRVMSQLTKCGNPITKEILAACGMKAEMKVSRKTDVETEFRGKLEEIRKETERVWEQVEEQPRGFISYTEILSPTSQPIQLYNEFNPIPMPFTSKLQKELPSFCESVDEFYSRIETQKQEQKAVNMEKQALKKLENVEKDQKERIEALQ
;
A
#
# COMPACT_ATOMS: atom_id res chain seq x y z
N MET A 1 4.74 27.54 -27.01
CA MET A 1 4.27 26.55 -28.00
C MET A 1 4.50 25.18 -27.39
N ILE A 2 3.47 24.53 -26.84
CA ILE A 2 3.61 23.18 -26.29
C ILE A 2 3.72 22.25 -27.50
N LEU A 3 4.95 21.92 -27.89
CA LEU A 3 5.19 20.86 -28.87
C LEU A 3 4.67 19.56 -28.28
N ILE A 4 3.64 19.00 -28.90
CA ILE A 4 3.13 17.67 -28.58
C ILE A 4 4.29 16.70 -28.80
N SER A 5 4.95 16.33 -27.72
CA SER A 5 6.09 15.42 -27.73
C SER A 5 5.58 14.03 -27.40
N ARG A 6 5.99 13.03 -28.18
CA ARG A 6 5.53 11.64 -28.01
C ARG A 6 6.23 11.03 -26.80
N LEU A 7 5.49 10.24 -26.01
CA LEU A 7 6.05 9.36 -25.00
C LEU A 7 6.93 8.31 -25.70
N THR A 8 8.21 8.27 -25.35
CA THR A 8 9.21 7.36 -25.95
C THR A 8 9.58 6.21 -25.02
N SER A 9 9.50 6.39 -23.70
CA SER A 9 9.80 5.35 -22.72
C SER A 9 8.97 5.53 -21.45
N ILE A 10 8.62 4.40 -20.83
CA ILE A 10 8.09 4.33 -19.47
C ILE A 10 8.88 3.26 -18.71
N ARG A 11 9.39 3.61 -17.53
CA ARG A 11 10.04 2.63 -16.64
C ARG A 11 9.84 2.97 -15.18
N VAL A 12 9.90 1.95 -14.33
CA VAL A 12 10.08 2.14 -12.89
C VAL A 12 11.56 2.46 -12.65
N VAL A 13 11.83 3.38 -11.73
CA VAL A 13 13.19 3.73 -11.32
C VAL A 13 13.56 2.87 -10.10
N GLY A 14 14.47 1.91 -10.29
CA GLY A 14 14.83 0.94 -9.27
C GLY A 14 13.65 0.06 -8.83
N PHE A 15 13.59 -0.28 -7.53
CA PHE A 15 12.46 -0.96 -6.88
C PHE A 15 11.53 -0.01 -6.11
N ASP A 16 11.62 1.29 -6.39
CA ASP A 16 10.88 2.29 -5.63
C ASP A 16 9.58 2.72 -6.35
N ARG A 17 8.72 3.45 -5.62
CA ARG A 17 7.43 3.99 -6.08
C ARG A 17 7.61 5.23 -6.95
N LEU A 18 8.54 5.15 -7.90
CA LEU A 18 8.92 6.23 -8.80
C LEU A 18 8.85 5.73 -10.26
N VAL A 19 8.02 6.39 -11.06
CA VAL A 19 7.88 6.07 -12.49
C VAL A 19 8.46 7.22 -13.32
N GLU A 20 9.35 6.89 -14.25
CA GLU A 20 9.88 7.83 -15.24
C GLU A 20 9.15 7.65 -16.57
N LEU A 21 8.62 8.75 -17.09
CA LEU A 21 8.06 8.86 -18.44
C LEU A 21 8.93 9.83 -19.25
N VAL A 22 9.42 9.37 -20.39
CA VAL A 22 10.33 10.13 -21.25
C VAL A 22 9.59 10.64 -22.48
N PHE A 23 9.72 11.93 -22.78
CA PHE A 23 9.08 12.58 -23.92
C PHE A 23 10.09 13.24 -24.85
N GLY A 24 9.98 12.98 -26.15
CA GLY A 24 10.88 13.52 -27.16
C GLY A 24 12.11 12.65 -27.43
N THR A 25 13.01 13.15 -28.27
CA THR A 25 14.27 12.49 -28.66
C THR A 25 15.42 13.49 -28.59
N ASP A 26 16.64 12.97 -28.40
CA ASP A 26 17.90 13.73 -28.43
C ASP A 26 17.93 14.90 -27.43
N ASP A 27 18.44 16.05 -27.84
CA ASP A 27 18.72 17.23 -27.00
C ASP A 27 17.46 17.98 -26.52
N ARG A 28 16.27 17.44 -26.78
CA ARG A 28 14.97 18.01 -26.35
C ARG A 28 14.12 17.02 -25.55
N GLU A 29 14.76 16.01 -24.99
CA GLU A 29 14.12 15.07 -24.09
C GLU A 29 13.66 15.78 -22.81
N ASN A 30 12.40 15.59 -22.43
CA ASN A 30 11.89 15.97 -21.13
C ASN A 30 11.45 14.71 -20.38
N ARG A 31 11.60 14.72 -19.06
CA ARG A 31 11.26 13.57 -18.21
C ARG A 31 10.20 13.97 -17.22
N LEU A 32 9.18 13.13 -17.08
CA LEU A 32 8.14 13.26 -16.07
C LEU A 32 8.33 12.15 -15.06
N TYR A 33 8.67 12.54 -13.83
CA TYR A 33 8.75 11.65 -12.69
C TYR A 33 7.44 11.70 -11.92
N VAL A 34 6.81 10.54 -11.77
CA VAL A 34 5.61 10.35 -10.96
C VAL A 34 6.00 9.62 -9.69
N GLU A 35 5.99 10.37 -8.59
CA GLU A 35 6.27 9.89 -7.24
C GLU A 35 4.97 9.42 -6.60
N LEU A 36 4.88 8.14 -6.25
CA LEU A 36 3.71 7.52 -5.62
C LEU A 36 3.89 7.33 -4.10
N TYR A 37 4.60 8.27 -3.43
CA TYR A 37 4.77 8.31 -1.97
C TYR A 37 3.78 9.24 -1.29
N ASP A 38 3.16 8.81 -0.19
CA ASP A 38 2.33 9.64 0.69
C ASP A 38 1.28 10.45 -0.10
N ARG A 39 1.45 11.77 -0.23
CA ARG A 39 0.56 12.65 -1.01
C ARG A 39 0.75 12.57 -2.54
N GLY A 40 1.75 11.84 -2.99
CA GLY A 40 2.26 11.81 -4.35
C GLY A 40 3.00 13.09 -4.76
N ASN A 41 3.67 13.05 -5.90
CA ASN A 41 4.24 14.22 -6.56
C ASN A 41 4.38 13.97 -8.07
N VAL A 42 4.47 15.06 -8.82
CA VAL A 42 4.78 15.01 -10.25
C VAL A 42 5.85 16.05 -10.51
N VAL A 43 6.98 15.61 -11.05
CA VAL A 43 8.17 16.43 -11.32
C VAL A 43 8.50 16.35 -12.80
N LEU A 44 8.51 17.49 -13.48
CA LEU A 44 8.93 17.61 -14.87
C LEU A 44 10.36 18.16 -14.90
N THR A 45 11.26 17.48 -15.59
CA THR A 45 12.65 17.90 -15.77
C THR A 45 13.03 17.97 -17.24
N ASP A 46 14.10 18.73 -17.53
CA ASP A 46 14.84 18.59 -18.78
C ASP A 46 15.72 17.32 -18.77
N ASN A 47 16.50 17.13 -19.84
CA ASN A 47 17.45 16.02 -20.01
C ASN A 47 18.62 16.04 -19.01
N GLU A 48 18.91 17.18 -18.39
CA GLU A 48 19.94 17.33 -17.36
C GLU A 48 19.40 17.19 -15.93
N LEU A 49 18.14 16.74 -15.77
CA LEU A 49 17.44 16.65 -14.49
C LEU A 49 17.19 18.00 -13.79
N THR A 50 17.21 19.11 -14.53
CA THR A 50 16.79 20.40 -13.99
C THR A 50 15.26 20.45 -13.93
N ILE A 51 14.70 20.76 -12.75
CA ILE A 51 13.26 20.81 -12.55
C ILE A 51 12.68 22.01 -13.31
N LEU A 52 11.84 21.71 -14.29
CA LEU A 52 11.07 22.70 -15.05
C LEU A 52 9.77 23.03 -14.33
N ASN A 53 9.11 22.02 -13.76
CA ASN A 53 7.90 22.18 -12.97
C ASN A 53 7.79 21.07 -11.91
N ILE A 54 7.17 21.38 -10.79
CA ILE A 54 6.96 20.43 -9.69
C ILE A 54 5.60 20.71 -9.05
N LEU A 55 4.78 19.67 -8.90
CA LEU A 55 3.46 19.80 -8.31
C LEU A 55 3.51 20.25 -6.84
N ARG A 56 4.46 19.70 -6.07
CA ARG A 56 4.66 20.02 -4.66
C ARG A 56 6.14 20.22 -4.39
N VAL A 57 6.53 21.47 -4.10
CA VAL A 57 7.88 21.80 -3.63
C VAL A 57 8.14 21.05 -2.32
N ARG A 58 9.28 20.38 -2.23
CA ARG A 58 9.70 19.67 -1.02
C ARG A 58 11.11 20.11 -0.61
N THR A 59 11.32 20.15 0.69
CA THR A 59 12.66 20.22 1.27
C THR A 59 12.79 19.00 2.13
N ASP A 60 13.74 18.14 1.79
CA ASP A 60 14.09 17.01 2.63
C ASP A 60 14.84 17.54 3.86
N LYS A 61 14.32 17.20 5.05
CA LYS A 61 14.85 17.69 6.32
C LYS A 61 16.16 17.00 6.68
N ASP A 62 16.39 15.79 6.18
CA ASP A 62 17.54 14.98 6.54
C ASP A 62 18.72 15.21 5.58
N THR A 63 18.44 15.43 4.30
CA THR A 63 19.47 15.65 3.27
C THR A 63 19.68 17.12 2.92
N SER A 64 18.85 18.04 3.46
CA SER A 64 18.83 19.47 3.10
C SER A 64 18.64 19.75 1.60
N VAL A 65 18.23 18.75 0.82
CA VAL A 65 17.97 18.89 -0.61
C VAL A 65 16.59 19.52 -0.80
N ARG A 66 16.54 20.56 -1.62
CA ARG A 66 15.31 21.25 -1.99
C ARG A 66 14.96 20.93 -3.43
N TRP A 67 13.79 20.34 -3.64
CA TRP A 67 13.22 20.17 -4.96
C TRP A 67 12.25 21.31 -5.23
N ALA A 68 12.70 22.26 -6.06
CA ALA A 68 11.95 23.40 -6.54
C ALA A 68 12.28 23.67 -8.01
N VAL A 69 11.49 24.50 -8.68
CA VAL A 69 11.76 24.90 -10.07
C VAL A 69 13.17 25.50 -10.18
N ARG A 70 13.92 25.06 -11.19
CA ARG A 70 15.35 25.33 -11.48
C ARG A 70 16.39 24.61 -10.61
N GLU A 71 15.95 23.82 -9.62
CA GLU A 71 16.87 22.96 -8.86
C GLU A 71 17.10 21.63 -9.61
N LYS A 72 18.14 20.88 -9.24
CA LYS A 72 18.37 19.52 -9.77
C LYS A 72 17.49 18.51 -9.04
N TYR A 73 16.82 17.65 -9.80
CA TYR A 73 16.11 16.50 -9.27
C TYR A 73 17.09 15.36 -9.01
N THR A 74 16.99 14.74 -7.85
CA THR A 74 17.92 13.70 -7.39
C THR A 74 17.14 12.53 -6.81
N PHE A 75 17.48 11.31 -7.19
CA PHE A 75 16.93 10.08 -6.66
C PHE A 75 18.02 9.00 -6.65
N ASN A 76 17.88 7.99 -5.80
CA ASN A 76 18.91 6.97 -5.60
C ASN A 76 18.61 5.72 -6.44
N GLU A 77 19.00 5.73 -7.71
CA GLU A 77 18.76 4.59 -8.61
C GLU A 77 19.69 3.40 -8.31
N GLU A 78 20.93 3.64 -7.86
CA GLU A 78 21.94 2.61 -7.65
C GLU A 78 21.66 1.73 -6.42
N ALA A 79 21.24 2.32 -5.30
CA ALA A 79 20.85 1.54 -4.12
C ALA A 79 19.62 0.64 -4.38
N GLU A 80 18.79 1.03 -5.35
CA GLU A 80 17.54 0.36 -5.69
C GLU A 80 17.66 -0.56 -6.90
N ARG A 81 18.86 -0.78 -7.45
CA ARG A 81 19.04 -1.54 -8.70
C ARG A 81 19.14 -3.05 -8.49
N GLU A 82 19.59 -3.51 -7.32
CA GLU A 82 19.74 -4.94 -7.06
C GLU A 82 18.44 -5.55 -6.53
N ARG A 83 17.91 -6.55 -7.26
CA ARG A 83 16.88 -7.48 -6.77
C ARG A 83 17.55 -8.49 -5.83
N GLY A 84 18.15 -8.00 -4.75
CA GLY A 84 18.66 -8.86 -3.69
C GLY A 84 17.47 -9.56 -3.02
N GLY A 85 17.49 -10.89 -2.97
CA GLY A 85 16.56 -11.62 -2.09
C GLY A 85 16.87 -11.30 -0.62
N VAL A 86 15.89 -11.42 0.25
CA VAL A 86 16.07 -11.18 1.68
C VAL A 86 17.13 -12.14 2.24
N THR A 87 18.23 -11.60 2.76
CA THR A 87 19.27 -12.41 3.43
C THR A 87 19.16 -12.34 4.95
N MET A 88 19.80 -13.28 5.64
CA MET A 88 19.89 -13.28 7.11
C MET A 88 20.60 -12.01 7.62
N ASP A 89 21.63 -11.55 6.91
CA ASP A 89 22.38 -10.35 7.26
C ASP A 89 21.51 -9.09 7.13
N ASP A 90 20.63 -9.02 6.14
CA ASP A 90 19.70 -7.91 5.96
C ASP A 90 18.69 -7.83 7.10
N VAL A 91 18.12 -8.98 7.49
CA VAL A 91 17.17 -9.06 8.61
C VAL A 91 17.87 -8.71 9.93
N THR A 92 19.07 -9.23 10.15
CA THR A 92 19.88 -8.93 11.35
C THR A 92 20.20 -7.44 11.42
N ARG A 93 20.56 -6.81 10.31
CA ARG A 93 20.83 -5.37 10.23
C ARG A 93 19.57 -4.55 10.48
N ALA A 94 18.45 -4.92 9.87
CA ALA A 94 17.19 -4.20 10.02
C ALA A 94 16.66 -4.26 11.46
N ILE A 95 16.70 -5.44 12.08
CA ILE A 95 16.30 -5.63 13.49
C ILE A 95 17.30 -4.96 14.44
N GLY A 96 18.61 -5.06 14.16
CA GLY A 96 19.66 -4.40 14.95
C GLY A 96 19.56 -2.87 14.93
N GLY A 97 19.08 -2.30 13.83
CA GLY A 97 18.85 -0.86 13.65
C GLY A 97 17.68 -0.30 14.47
N ILE A 98 16.82 -1.15 15.06
CA ILE A 98 15.72 -0.70 15.91
C ILE A 98 16.30 0.05 17.13
N PRO A 99 15.80 1.26 17.46
CA PRO A 99 16.28 2.01 18.62
C PRO A 99 16.09 1.23 19.92
N GLU A 100 17.02 1.42 20.86
CA GLU A 100 16.97 0.73 22.14
C GLU A 100 15.67 1.05 22.91
N GLY A 101 15.04 0.01 23.47
CA GLY A 101 13.76 0.14 24.17
C GLY A 101 12.53 0.28 23.26
N LYS A 102 12.70 0.25 21.93
CA LYS A 102 11.59 0.24 20.97
C LYS A 102 11.38 -1.14 20.36
N GLU A 103 10.15 -1.35 19.90
CA GLU A 103 9.71 -2.54 19.18
C GLU A 103 9.09 -2.09 17.85
N GLU A 104 9.22 -2.91 16.81
CA GLU A 104 8.56 -2.69 15.52
C GLU A 104 7.80 -3.96 15.10
N GLN A 105 6.81 -3.81 14.22
CA GLN A 105 6.10 -4.95 13.65
C GLN A 105 6.92 -5.65 12.57
N LEU A 106 6.98 -6.98 12.63
CA LEU A 106 7.71 -7.82 11.66
C LEU A 106 7.32 -7.49 10.21
N GLY A 107 6.03 -7.35 9.91
CA GLY A 107 5.55 -7.04 8.56
C GLY A 107 6.14 -5.74 8.01
N ARG A 108 6.32 -4.72 8.86
CA ARG A 108 6.91 -3.45 8.45
C ARG A 108 8.39 -3.61 8.13
N VAL A 109 9.13 -4.30 8.99
CA VAL A 109 10.57 -4.59 8.77
C VAL A 109 10.75 -5.37 7.46
N MET A 110 9.98 -6.44 7.29
CA MET A 110 10.08 -7.31 6.11
C MET A 110 9.61 -6.64 4.82
N SER A 111 8.70 -5.65 4.88
CA SER A 111 8.23 -4.95 3.68
C SER A 111 9.33 -4.13 3.00
N GLN A 112 10.28 -3.64 3.78
CA GLN A 112 11.45 -2.94 3.27
C GLN A 112 12.45 -3.90 2.60
N LEU A 113 12.53 -5.13 3.09
CA LEU A 113 13.49 -6.13 2.60
C LEU A 113 12.97 -6.90 1.39
N THR A 114 11.71 -7.32 1.42
CA THR A 114 11.05 -8.04 0.32
C THR A 114 10.77 -7.14 -0.89
N LYS A 115 10.87 -5.81 -0.70
CA LYS A 115 10.49 -4.79 -1.68
C LYS A 115 9.04 -4.94 -2.16
N CYS A 116 8.20 -5.56 -1.32
CA CYS A 116 6.78 -5.68 -1.50
C CYS A 116 6.05 -4.65 -0.63
N GLY A 117 4.89 -4.17 -1.08
CA GLY A 117 4.02 -3.38 -0.22
C GLY A 117 3.67 -4.13 1.07
N ASN A 118 3.39 -3.39 2.15
CA ASN A 118 3.07 -3.99 3.45
C ASN A 118 1.95 -5.05 3.37
N PRO A 119 0.82 -4.84 2.65
CA PRO A 119 -0.23 -5.88 2.53
C PRO A 119 0.30 -7.19 1.94
N ILE A 120 0.99 -7.13 0.81
CA ILE A 120 1.59 -8.30 0.14
C ILE A 120 2.61 -8.99 1.05
N THR A 121 3.43 -8.20 1.77
CA THR A 121 4.39 -8.76 2.73
C THR A 121 3.68 -9.53 3.84
N LYS A 122 2.56 -9.01 4.35
CA LYS A 122 1.76 -9.73 5.37
C LYS A 122 1.24 -11.06 4.84
N GLU A 123 0.80 -11.08 3.59
CA GLU A 123 0.32 -12.30 2.93
C GLU A 123 1.44 -13.33 2.79
N ILE A 124 2.61 -12.91 2.31
CA ILE A 124 3.81 -13.76 2.19
C ILE A 124 4.20 -14.34 3.55
N LEU A 125 4.26 -13.49 4.59
CA LEU A 125 4.59 -13.94 5.95
C LEU A 125 3.57 -14.94 6.47
N ALA A 126 2.27 -14.67 6.27
CA ALA A 126 1.20 -15.56 6.70
C ALA A 126 1.25 -16.91 5.97
N ALA A 127 1.53 -16.92 4.67
CA ALA A 127 1.76 -18.13 3.89
C ALA A 127 2.95 -18.96 4.43
N CYS A 128 3.98 -18.29 4.94
CA CYS A 128 5.12 -18.92 5.61
C CYS A 128 4.84 -19.26 7.10
N GLY A 129 3.62 -19.08 7.59
CA GLY A 129 3.23 -19.35 8.98
C GLY A 129 3.75 -18.33 10.00
N MET A 130 4.18 -17.15 9.56
CA MET A 130 4.64 -16.05 10.41
C MET A 130 3.56 -14.97 10.55
N LYS A 131 3.41 -14.40 11.76
CA LYS A 131 2.48 -13.30 12.00
C LYS A 131 3.17 -11.96 11.76
N ALA A 132 2.63 -11.15 10.85
CA ALA A 132 3.17 -9.82 10.57
C ALA A 132 3.11 -8.86 11.78
N GLU A 133 2.15 -9.07 12.69
CA GLU A 133 1.96 -8.30 13.92
C GLU A 133 2.95 -8.70 15.03
N MET A 134 3.75 -9.74 14.81
CA MET A 134 4.83 -10.13 15.74
C MET A 134 5.74 -8.94 15.97
N LYS A 135 6.01 -8.64 17.24
CA LYS A 135 6.90 -7.56 17.63
C LYS A 135 8.34 -8.04 17.64
N VAL A 136 9.21 -7.29 16.98
CA VAL A 136 10.65 -7.52 16.98
C VAL A 136 11.36 -6.32 17.60
N SER A 137 12.48 -6.58 18.26
CA SER A 137 13.33 -5.55 18.86
C SER A 137 14.79 -5.89 18.61
N ARG A 138 15.70 -4.97 18.92
CA ARG A 138 17.15 -5.23 18.82
C ARG A 138 17.61 -6.49 19.57
N LYS A 139 16.87 -6.95 20.59
CA LYS A 139 17.18 -8.15 21.38
C LYS A 139 16.65 -9.46 20.78
N THR A 140 15.90 -9.39 19.68
CA THR A 140 15.34 -10.57 19.02
C THR A 140 16.47 -11.44 18.45
N ASP A 141 16.46 -12.73 18.79
CA ASP A 141 17.39 -13.70 18.23
C ASP A 141 16.94 -14.11 16.83
N VAL A 142 17.52 -13.44 15.83
CA VAL A 142 17.16 -13.63 14.42
C VAL A 142 17.45 -15.07 13.95
N GLU A 143 18.55 -15.67 14.41
CA GLU A 143 18.96 -17.01 14.00
C GLU A 143 17.94 -18.08 14.43
N THR A 144 17.41 -17.94 15.64
CA THR A 144 16.41 -18.87 16.17
C THR A 144 15.02 -18.60 15.58
N GLU A 145 14.59 -17.34 15.53
CA GLU A 145 13.23 -16.94 15.11
C GLU A 145 12.98 -17.16 13.61
N PHE A 146 14.01 -16.99 12.77
CA PHE A 146 13.88 -17.04 11.31
C PHE A 146 14.47 -18.32 10.68
N ARG A 147 14.90 -19.28 11.50
CA ARG A 147 15.50 -20.53 11.04
C ARG A 147 14.60 -21.25 10.04
N GLY A 148 15.11 -21.48 8.83
CA GLY A 148 14.36 -22.13 7.73
C GLY A 148 13.24 -21.29 7.12
N LYS A 149 12.82 -20.20 7.77
CA LYS A 149 11.73 -19.34 7.29
C LYS A 149 12.16 -18.35 6.22
N LEU A 150 13.41 -17.89 6.24
CA LEU A 150 13.88 -16.92 5.22
C LEU A 150 13.88 -17.49 3.81
N GLU A 151 14.24 -18.76 3.66
CA GLU A 151 14.21 -19.43 2.36
C GLU A 151 12.76 -19.60 1.86
N GLU A 152 11.84 -19.95 2.76
CA GLU A 152 10.39 -20.00 2.45
C GLU A 152 9.87 -18.61 2.01
N ILE A 153 10.20 -17.55 2.77
CA ILE A 153 9.80 -16.18 2.47
C ILE A 153 10.37 -15.73 1.14
N ARG A 154 11.65 -16.02 0.86
CA ARG A 154 12.32 -15.67 -0.39
C ARG A 154 11.62 -16.32 -1.58
N LYS A 155 11.39 -17.64 -1.50
CA LYS A 155 10.72 -18.40 -2.56
C LYS A 155 9.30 -17.90 -2.80
N GLU A 156 8.56 -17.62 -1.74
CA GLU A 156 7.19 -17.10 -1.86
C GLU A 156 7.17 -15.67 -2.43
N THR A 157 8.15 -14.84 -2.07
CA THR A 157 8.32 -13.49 -2.64
C THR A 157 8.60 -13.57 -4.13
N GLU A 158 9.51 -14.45 -4.55
CA GLU A 158 9.83 -14.67 -5.97
C GLU A 158 8.60 -15.15 -6.75
N ARG A 159 7.85 -16.13 -6.19
CA ARG A 159 6.59 -16.61 -6.78
C ARG A 159 5.58 -15.48 -7.00
N VAL A 160 5.45 -14.56 -6.03
CA VAL A 160 4.55 -13.39 -6.14
C VAL A 160 5.00 -12.48 -7.28
N TRP A 161 6.29 -12.20 -7.41
CA TRP A 161 6.82 -11.38 -8.50
C TRP A 161 6.59 -12.01 -9.87
N GLU A 162 6.90 -13.30 -10.02
CA GLU A 162 6.66 -14.06 -11.25
C GLU A 162 5.17 -14.03 -11.64
N GLN A 163 4.27 -14.27 -10.67
CA GLN A 163 2.83 -14.24 -10.91
C GLN A 163 2.37 -12.87 -11.45
N VAL A 164 2.86 -11.78 -10.87
CA VAL A 164 2.48 -10.42 -11.30
C VAL A 164 3.07 -10.06 -12.66
N GLU A 165 4.28 -10.50 -12.97
CA GLU A 165 4.94 -10.26 -14.25
C GLU A 165 4.29 -11.05 -15.40
N GLU A 166 3.91 -12.31 -15.16
CA GLU A 166 3.34 -13.18 -16.20
C GLU A 166 1.82 -12.99 -16.39
N GLN A 167 1.07 -12.84 -15.30
CA GLN A 167 -0.39 -12.75 -15.31
C GLN A 167 -0.90 -11.66 -14.36
N PRO A 168 -0.80 -10.38 -14.75
CA PRO A 168 -1.24 -9.27 -13.91
C PRO A 168 -2.76 -9.25 -13.78
N ARG A 169 -3.28 -9.84 -12.71
CA ARG A 169 -4.69 -9.77 -12.31
C ARG A 169 -4.92 -8.70 -11.26
N GLY A 170 -6.19 -8.47 -10.94
CA GLY A 170 -6.57 -7.55 -9.88
C GLY A 170 -7.47 -8.24 -8.86
N PHE A 171 -7.29 -7.90 -7.59
CA PHE A 171 -8.14 -8.38 -6.50
C PHE A 171 -8.57 -7.21 -5.64
N ILE A 172 -9.82 -7.19 -5.21
CA ILE A 172 -10.35 -6.23 -4.23
C ILE A 172 -10.83 -7.00 -3.01
N SER A 173 -10.21 -6.77 -1.86
CA SER A 173 -10.63 -7.32 -0.58
C SER A 173 -11.73 -6.45 0.03
N TYR A 174 -12.75 -7.06 0.62
CA TYR A 174 -13.89 -6.33 1.18
C TYR A 174 -14.44 -6.96 2.46
N THR A 175 -15.23 -6.19 3.19
CA THR A 175 -16.06 -6.66 4.31
C THR A 175 -17.53 -6.45 3.99
N GLU A 176 -18.40 -7.28 4.55
CA GLU A 176 -19.84 -7.11 4.41
C GLU A 176 -20.42 -6.53 5.71
N ILE A 177 -21.21 -5.47 5.57
CA ILE A 177 -21.90 -4.83 6.68
C ILE A 177 -23.39 -5.05 6.47
N LEU A 178 -24.01 -5.71 7.45
CA LEU A 178 -25.46 -5.90 7.47
C LEU A 178 -26.15 -4.53 7.63
N SER A 179 -27.03 -4.21 6.69
CA SER A 179 -28.03 -3.16 6.86
C SER A 179 -29.22 -3.76 7.62
N PRO A 180 -29.79 -3.05 8.61
CA PRO A 180 -31.04 -3.46 9.27
C PRO A 180 -32.26 -3.53 8.34
N THR A 181 -32.23 -2.82 7.19
CA THR A 181 -33.40 -2.60 6.33
C THR A 181 -33.19 -3.11 4.89
N SER A 182 -31.94 -3.32 4.48
CA SER A 182 -31.53 -3.58 3.10
C SER A 182 -30.55 -4.74 2.99
N GLN A 183 -30.12 -5.07 1.77
CA GLN A 183 -29.07 -6.07 1.55
C GLN A 183 -27.73 -5.67 2.19
N PRO A 184 -26.86 -6.64 2.53
CA PRO A 184 -25.53 -6.36 3.04
C PRO A 184 -24.73 -5.49 2.06
N ILE A 185 -24.04 -4.50 2.60
CA ILE A 185 -23.22 -3.57 1.82
C ILE A 185 -21.78 -4.08 1.82
N GLN A 186 -21.14 -4.07 0.64
CA GLN A 186 -19.74 -4.43 0.49
C GLN A 186 -18.86 -3.20 0.68
N LEU A 187 -18.08 -3.18 1.75
CA LEU A 187 -17.08 -2.17 2.03
C LEU A 187 -15.71 -2.68 1.59
N TYR A 188 -15.19 -2.13 0.52
CA TYR A 188 -13.87 -2.39 -0.04
C TYR A 188 -12.79 -1.84 0.90
N ASN A 189 -11.84 -2.71 1.26
CA ASN A 189 -10.78 -2.39 2.20
C ASN A 189 -9.49 -2.04 1.46
N GLU A 190 -9.13 -2.85 0.46
CA GLU A 190 -7.86 -2.77 -0.26
C GLU A 190 -7.96 -3.44 -1.63
N PHE A 191 -7.01 -3.12 -2.51
CA PHE A 191 -6.85 -3.78 -3.80
C PHE A 191 -5.38 -4.22 -3.97
N ASN A 192 -5.17 -5.40 -4.53
CA ASN A 192 -3.85 -6.03 -4.67
C ASN A 192 -3.72 -6.74 -6.03
N PRO A 193 -2.49 -6.91 -6.57
CA PRO A 193 -2.26 -7.62 -7.83
C PRO A 193 -2.26 -9.15 -7.68
N ILE A 194 -2.35 -9.65 -6.45
CA ILE A 194 -2.39 -11.08 -6.10
C ILE A 194 -3.58 -11.38 -5.18
N PRO A 195 -4.06 -12.63 -5.12
CA PRO A 195 -5.08 -13.03 -4.15
C PRO A 195 -4.51 -12.95 -2.72
N MET A 196 -5.37 -12.62 -1.76
CA MET A 196 -4.98 -12.40 -0.35
C MET A 196 -5.72 -13.33 0.63
N PRO A 197 -5.73 -14.66 0.42
CA PRO A 197 -6.54 -15.60 1.22
C PRO A 197 -6.17 -15.66 2.73
N PHE A 198 -4.94 -15.34 3.11
CA PHE A 198 -4.49 -15.42 4.50
C PHE A 198 -4.81 -14.16 5.29
N THR A 199 -4.84 -13.00 4.64
CA THR A 199 -5.09 -11.70 5.28
C THR A 199 -6.49 -11.15 5.04
N SER A 200 -7.20 -11.64 4.02
CA SER A 200 -8.55 -11.18 3.66
C SER A 200 -9.55 -12.33 3.59
N LYS A 201 -10.73 -12.13 4.18
CA LYS A 201 -11.81 -13.14 4.20
C LYS A 201 -12.61 -13.20 2.91
N LEU A 202 -12.89 -12.04 2.32
CA LEU A 202 -13.68 -11.90 1.11
C LEU A 202 -12.87 -11.08 0.10
N GLN A 203 -12.84 -11.56 -1.13
CA GLN A 203 -12.13 -10.92 -2.23
C GLN A 203 -12.90 -11.12 -3.53
N LYS A 204 -12.85 -10.11 -4.39
CA LYS A 204 -13.35 -10.13 -5.76
C LYS A 204 -12.15 -10.10 -6.71
N GLU A 205 -12.11 -11.04 -7.64
CA GLU A 205 -11.11 -11.06 -8.71
C GLU A 205 -11.60 -10.26 -9.92
N LEU A 206 -10.68 -9.53 -10.55
CA LEU A 206 -10.87 -8.74 -11.76
C LEU A 206 -9.80 -9.13 -12.81
N PRO A 207 -10.11 -8.96 -14.11
CA PRO A 207 -9.21 -9.33 -15.20
C PRO A 207 -7.82 -8.68 -15.16
N SER A 208 -7.72 -7.46 -14.64
CA SER A 208 -6.46 -6.72 -14.54
C SER A 208 -6.35 -5.91 -13.25
N PHE A 209 -5.11 -5.60 -12.84
CA PHE A 209 -4.88 -4.72 -11.70
C PHE A 209 -5.45 -3.31 -11.92
N CYS A 210 -5.38 -2.79 -13.16
CA CYS A 210 -5.96 -1.50 -13.53
C CYS A 210 -7.47 -1.47 -13.28
N GLU A 211 -8.19 -2.52 -13.66
CA GLU A 211 -9.64 -2.61 -13.39
C GLU A 211 -9.95 -2.64 -11.89
N SER A 212 -9.13 -3.31 -11.07
CA SER A 212 -9.29 -3.24 -9.62
C SER A 212 -9.12 -1.82 -9.07
N VAL A 213 -8.15 -1.07 -9.59
CA VAL A 213 -7.93 0.34 -9.20
C VAL A 213 -9.14 1.18 -9.58
N ASP A 214 -9.61 1.07 -10.82
CA ASP A 214 -10.75 1.84 -11.33
C ASP A 214 -12.04 1.52 -10.55
N GLU A 215 -12.34 0.24 -10.36
CA GLU A 215 -13.49 -0.22 -9.58
C GLU A 215 -13.40 0.26 -8.12
N PHE A 216 -12.23 0.16 -7.49
CA PHE A 216 -12.04 0.58 -6.11
C PHE A 216 -12.29 2.08 -5.94
N TYR A 217 -11.64 2.93 -6.74
CA TYR A 217 -11.75 4.38 -6.63
C TYR A 217 -13.12 4.91 -7.10
N SER A 218 -13.79 4.24 -8.04
CA SER A 218 -15.15 4.60 -8.48
C SER A 218 -16.18 4.46 -7.35
N ARG A 219 -15.97 3.52 -6.42
CA ARG A 219 -16.90 3.23 -5.32
C ARG A 219 -16.59 3.96 -4.02
N ILE A 220 -15.46 4.67 -3.88
CA ILE A 220 -15.07 5.29 -2.59
C ILE A 220 -16.15 6.21 -2.05
N GLU A 221 -16.69 7.10 -2.87
CA GLU A 221 -17.68 8.08 -2.39
C GLU A 221 -19.04 7.44 -2.11
N THR A 222 -19.46 6.47 -2.94
CA THR A 222 -20.70 5.69 -2.73
C THR A 222 -20.63 4.91 -1.41
N GLN A 223 -19.54 4.18 -1.17
CA GLN A 223 -19.34 3.41 0.06
C GLN A 223 -19.37 4.29 1.31
N LYS A 224 -18.81 5.51 1.22
CA LYS A 224 -18.83 6.48 2.32
C LYS A 224 -20.25 6.96 2.64
N GLN A 225 -21.10 7.12 1.63
CA GLN A 225 -22.51 7.49 1.81
C GLN A 225 -23.30 6.31 2.39
N GLU A 226 -23.11 5.11 1.87
CA GLU A 226 -23.73 3.88 2.35
C GLU A 226 -23.37 3.58 3.81
N GLN A 227 -22.09 3.70 4.18
CA GLN A 227 -21.64 3.54 5.55
C GLN A 227 -22.31 4.53 6.52
N LYS A 228 -22.50 5.78 6.08
CA LYS A 228 -23.22 6.79 6.87
C LYS A 228 -24.70 6.43 7.02
N ALA A 229 -25.35 5.97 5.95
CA ALA A 229 -26.74 5.53 5.99
C ALA A 229 -26.94 4.37 6.99
N VAL A 230 -26.12 3.32 6.90
CA VAL A 230 -26.18 2.17 7.83
C VAL A 230 -25.95 2.61 9.28
N ASN A 231 -25.03 3.54 9.52
CA ASN A 231 -24.80 4.07 10.86
C ASN A 231 -26.00 4.85 11.40
N MET A 232 -26.69 5.62 10.55
CA MET A 232 -27.93 6.32 10.91
C MET A 232 -29.07 5.33 11.20
N GLU A 233 -29.22 4.27 10.39
CA GLU A 233 -30.20 3.21 10.62
C GLU A 233 -29.97 2.52 11.96
N LYS A 234 -28.73 2.11 12.26
CA LYS A 234 -28.37 1.49 13.54
C LYS A 234 -28.68 2.40 14.73
N GLN A 235 -28.46 3.71 14.59
CA GLN A 235 -28.79 4.68 15.64
C GLN A 235 -30.29 4.84 15.83
N ALA A 236 -31.07 4.88 14.75
CA ALA A 236 -32.53 4.95 14.82
C ALA A 236 -33.12 3.70 15.47
N LEU A 237 -32.65 2.51 15.07
CA LEU A 237 -33.07 1.23 15.65
C LEU A 237 -32.79 1.17 17.15
N LYS A 238 -31.57 1.55 17.57
CA LYS A 238 -31.20 1.60 18.99
C LYS A 238 -32.06 2.58 19.79
N LYS A 239 -32.46 3.71 19.21
CA LYS A 239 -33.39 4.65 19.86
C LYS A 239 -34.77 4.03 20.03
N LEU A 240 -35.27 3.32 19.01
CA LEU A 240 -36.55 2.62 19.07
C LEU A 240 -36.54 1.56 20.18
N GLU A 241 -35.52 0.69 20.21
CA GLU A 241 -35.35 -0.34 21.24
C GLU A 241 -35.32 0.25 22.65
N ASN A 242 -34.65 1.39 22.84
CA ASN A 242 -34.62 2.08 24.13
C ASN A 242 -36.01 2.60 24.55
N VAL A 243 -36.79 3.12 23.59
CA VAL A 243 -38.16 3.60 23.86
C VAL A 243 -39.09 2.42 24.20
N GLU A 244 -39.00 1.33 23.45
CA GLU A 244 -39.76 0.10 23.73
C GLU A 244 -39.43 -0.46 25.11
N LYS A 245 -38.15 -0.46 25.48
CA LYS A 245 -37.70 -0.91 26.81
C LYS A 245 -38.23 -0.01 27.93
N ASP A 246 -38.12 1.31 27.80
CA ASP A 246 -38.66 2.27 28.80
C ASP A 246 -40.19 2.13 28.94
N GLN A 247 -40.91 1.94 27.82
CA GLN A 247 -42.34 1.68 27.87
C GLN A 247 -42.68 0.37 28.60
N LYS A 248 -41.93 -0.69 28.34
CA LYS A 248 -42.13 -1.98 29.01
C LYS A 248 -41.87 -1.89 30.51
N GLU A 249 -40.77 -1.25 30.93
CA GLU A 249 -40.43 -1.02 32.33
C GLU A 249 -41.51 -0.20 33.06
N ARG A 250 -42.09 0.82 32.40
CA ARG A 250 -43.19 1.61 32.98
C ARG A 250 -44.48 0.80 33.13
N ILE A 251 -44.80 -0.08 32.18
CA ILE A 251 -45.97 -0.95 32.27
C ILE A 251 -45.79 -1.94 33.43
N GLU A 252 -44.62 -2.55 33.56
CA GLU A 252 -44.29 -3.47 34.67
C GLU A 252 -44.36 -2.77 36.03
N ALA A 253 -43.95 -1.49 36.12
CA ALA A 253 -44.04 -0.71 37.36
C ALA A 253 -45.47 -0.28 37.74
N LEU A 254 -46.45 -0.40 36.84
CA LEU A 254 -47.86 -0.07 37.06
C LEU A 254 -48.72 -1.29 37.43
N GLN A 255 -48.15 -2.51 37.39
CA GLN A 255 -48.78 -3.76 37.84
C GLN A 255 -48.37 -4.09 39.28
#